data_AF-A0A8D8ZKQ3-F1
#
_entry.id   AF-A0A8D8ZKQ3-F1
#
_cell.length_a   1.000
_cell.length_b   1.000
_cell.length_c   1.000
_cell.angle_alpha   90.00
_cell.angle_beta   90.00
_cell.angle_gamma   90.00
#
_symmetry.space_group_name_H-M   'P 1'
#
loop_
_entity.id
_entity.type
_entity.pdbx_description
1 polymer ?
#
loop_
_entity_poly.entity_id
_entity_poly.type
_entity_poly.pdbx_seq_one_letter_code
_entity_poly.pdbx_strand_id
1 'polypeptide(L)'
;MAYRNLGMIIRYCKEIDDIDAIRTLYLSLVRSKVEYASFIWSPQQKCHTKTIESIQSKFTRYLFKKINGFYPKFPQNIPYKQLIQQLDLPTLENRRDQSKIKFLYKILNCTIDSPQILERVHFQIPPPGLRPRNNLFKVRNNTSPLSTAMKLYNDLERKPDFALNKTEFAEFLESISVPD
;
A
#
# COMPACT_ATOMS: atom_id res chain seq x y z
N MET A 1 -4.01 12.12 -13.96
CA MET A 1 -5.04 11.18 -14.47
C MET A 1 -5.95 10.63 -13.36
N ALA A 2 -5.42 10.10 -12.26
CA ALA A 2 -6.24 9.57 -11.15
C ALA A 2 -7.27 10.56 -10.57
N TYR A 3 -6.90 11.83 -10.34
CA TYR A 3 -7.86 12.87 -9.93
C TYR A 3 -8.97 13.16 -10.94
N ARG A 4 -8.66 13.02 -12.24
CA ARG A 4 -9.65 13.20 -13.31
C ARG A 4 -10.70 12.09 -13.23
N ASN A 5 -10.25 10.84 -13.09
CA ASN A 5 -11.12 9.68 -12.90
C ASN A 5 -11.96 9.83 -11.63
N LEU A 6 -11.36 10.23 -10.51
CA LEU A 6 -12.12 10.50 -9.28
C LEU A 6 -13.18 11.60 -9.49
N GLY A 7 -12.84 12.68 -10.20
CA GLY A 7 -13.78 13.73 -10.54
C GLY A 7 -14.95 13.25 -11.41
N MET A 8 -14.68 12.35 -12.35
CA MET A 8 -15.74 11.71 -13.16
C MET A 8 -16.66 10.87 -12.29
N ILE A 9 -16.11 10.01 -11.42
CA ILE A 9 -16.89 9.19 -10.49
C ILE A 9 -17.82 10.05 -9.64
N ILE A 10 -17.29 11.12 -9.02
CA ILE A 10 -18.09 12.00 -8.16
C ILE A 10 -19.24 12.68 -8.92
N ARG A 11 -19.05 12.99 -10.20
CA ARG A 11 -20.07 13.66 -11.04
C ARG A 11 -21.12 12.68 -11.55
N TYR A 12 -20.70 11.53 -12.10
CA TYR A 12 -21.61 10.55 -12.69
C TYR A 12 -22.35 9.73 -11.64
N CYS A 13 -21.69 9.39 -10.53
CA CYS A 13 -22.31 8.62 -9.44
C CYS A 13 -23.09 9.49 -8.45
N LYS A 14 -23.39 10.75 -8.80
CA LYS A 14 -24.13 11.66 -7.91
C LYS A 14 -25.53 11.13 -7.61
N GLU A 15 -26.19 10.49 -8.58
CA GLU A 15 -27.55 9.95 -8.47
C GLU A 15 -27.58 8.45 -8.19
N ILE A 16 -26.41 7.79 -8.22
CA ILE A 16 -26.30 6.37 -7.90
C ILE A 16 -26.26 6.23 -6.38
N ASP A 17 -27.13 5.39 -5.83
CA ASP A 17 -27.21 5.10 -4.39
C ASP A 17 -26.53 3.78 -4.02
N ASP A 18 -26.16 2.97 -5.00
CA ASP A 18 -25.37 1.75 -4.79
C ASP A 18 -23.92 2.09 -4.41
N ILE A 19 -23.61 1.91 -3.13
CA ILE A 19 -22.29 2.17 -2.52
C ILE A 19 -21.24 1.20 -3.06
N ASP A 20 -21.61 -0.07 -3.28
CA ASP A 20 -20.69 -1.11 -3.71
C ASP A 20 -20.31 -0.93 -5.18
N ALA A 21 -21.25 -0.48 -6.02
CA ALA A 21 -20.95 -0.07 -7.39
C ALA A 21 -19.95 1.10 -7.42
N ILE A 22 -20.15 2.12 -6.57
CA ILE A 22 -19.24 3.28 -6.47
C ILE A 22 -17.84 2.84 -5.99
N ARG A 23 -17.79 1.95 -4.99
CA ARG A 23 -16.55 1.35 -4.48
C ARG A 23 -15.83 0.62 -5.60
N THR A 24 -16.53 -0.25 -6.32
CA THR A 24 -15.98 -1.02 -7.44
C THR A 24 -15.43 -0.12 -8.54
N LEU A 25 -16.13 0.96 -8.87
CA LEU A 25 -15.69 1.93 -9.88
C LEU A 25 -14.41 2.68 -9.44
N TYR A 26 -14.32 3.03 -8.15
CA TYR A 26 -13.09 3.61 -7.60
C TYR A 26 -11.92 2.64 -7.67
N LEU A 27 -12.15 1.37 -7.28
CA LEU A 27 -11.14 0.32 -7.33
C LEU A 27 -10.63 0.11 -8.77
N SER A 28 -11.52 0.05 -9.75
CA SER A 28 -11.20 -0.25 -11.13
C SER A 28 -10.55 0.92 -11.89
N LEU A 29 -10.97 2.17 -11.66
CA LEU A 29 -10.51 3.33 -12.44
C LEU A 29 -9.45 4.19 -11.76
N VAL A 30 -9.54 4.36 -10.45
CA VAL A 30 -8.64 5.24 -9.69
C VAL A 30 -7.53 4.42 -9.06
N ARG A 31 -7.89 3.42 -8.25
CA ARG A 31 -6.93 2.61 -7.50
C ARG A 31 -6.00 1.83 -8.42
N SER A 32 -6.53 1.18 -9.47
CA SER A 32 -5.72 0.49 -10.48
C SER A 32 -4.61 1.37 -11.07
N LYS A 33 -4.88 2.65 -11.32
CA LYS A 33 -3.90 3.62 -11.86
C LYS A 33 -2.89 4.08 -10.82
N VAL A 34 -3.31 4.21 -9.56
CA VAL A 34 -2.43 4.65 -8.46
C VAL A 34 -1.61 3.49 -7.90
N GLU A 35 -2.00 2.24 -8.11
CA GLU A 35 -1.23 1.07 -7.69
C GLU A 35 -0.36 0.51 -8.82
N TYR A 36 -0.64 0.90 -10.07
CA TYR A 36 0.16 0.47 -11.21
C TYR A 36 1.63 0.87 -11.05
N ALA A 37 2.53 -0.12 -11.15
CA ALA A 37 3.97 0.02 -11.01
C ALA A 37 4.40 0.76 -9.73
N SER A 38 3.58 0.73 -8.67
CA SER A 38 3.83 1.51 -7.44
C SER A 38 5.15 1.15 -6.76
N PHE A 39 5.62 -0.09 -6.94
CA PHE A 39 6.94 -0.51 -6.51
C PHE A 39 8.06 0.41 -7.03
N ILE A 40 8.00 0.81 -8.31
CA ILE A 40 9.07 1.53 -9.00
C ILE A 40 9.09 3.02 -8.61
N TRP A 41 7.93 3.68 -8.62
CA TRP A 41 7.87 5.13 -8.45
C TRP A 41 7.53 5.58 -7.03
N SER A 42 7.22 4.66 -6.09
CA SER A 42 6.77 5.01 -4.73
C SER A 42 7.68 6.09 -4.11
N PRO A 43 7.16 7.29 -3.85
CA PRO A 43 7.97 8.35 -3.28
C PRO A 43 8.32 8.02 -1.83
N GLN A 44 9.50 8.44 -1.40
CA GLN A 44 9.91 8.35 0.00
C GLN A 44 9.59 9.62 0.80
N GLN A 45 9.38 10.73 0.09
CA GLN A 45 9.10 12.01 0.72
C GLN A 45 7.64 12.08 1.17
N LYS A 46 7.43 12.44 2.44
CA LYS A 46 6.10 12.55 3.05
C LYS A 46 5.14 13.48 2.30
N CYS A 47 5.65 14.53 1.65
CA CYS A 47 4.83 15.46 0.86
C CYS A 47 4.14 14.74 -0.31
N HIS A 48 4.89 13.98 -1.11
CA HIS A 48 4.35 13.25 -2.25
C HIS A 48 3.44 12.10 -1.81
N THR A 49 3.80 11.39 -0.73
CA THR A 49 2.91 10.39 -0.11
C THR A 49 1.57 11.00 0.27
N LYS A 50 1.57 12.15 0.97
CA LYS A 50 0.35 12.89 1.33
C LYS A 50 -0.47 13.32 0.12
N THR A 51 0.18 13.77 -0.96
CA THR A 51 -0.54 14.13 -2.20
C THR A 51 -1.29 12.93 -2.77
N ILE A 52 -0.66 11.76 -2.84
CA ILE A 52 -1.32 10.54 -3.33
C ILE A 52 -2.46 10.13 -2.38
N GLU A 53 -2.20 10.19 -1.07
CA GLU A 53 -3.17 9.86 -0.03
C GLU A 53 -4.41 10.78 -0.07
N SER A 54 -4.24 12.03 -0.49
CA SER A 54 -5.35 12.97 -0.63
C SER A 54 -6.37 12.57 -1.71
N ILE A 55 -5.97 11.75 -2.69
CA ILE A 55 -6.90 11.16 -3.67
C ILE A 55 -7.88 10.23 -2.95
N GLN A 56 -7.37 9.30 -2.13
CA GLN A 56 -8.21 8.41 -1.32
C GLN A 56 -9.00 9.21 -0.29
N SER A 57 -8.39 10.22 0.36
CA SER A 57 -9.09 11.08 1.32
C SER A 57 -10.29 11.81 0.71
N LYS A 58 -10.18 12.27 -0.53
CA LYS A 58 -11.30 12.91 -1.22
C LYS A 58 -12.41 11.90 -1.55
N PHE A 59 -12.04 10.69 -1.93
CA PHE A 59 -12.99 9.62 -2.20
C PHE A 59 -13.72 9.17 -0.93
N THR A 60 -13.02 8.92 0.17
CA THR A 60 -13.62 8.46 1.42
C THR A 60 -14.57 9.49 2.01
N ARG A 61 -14.25 10.79 1.92
CA ARG A 61 -15.18 11.86 2.31
C ARG A 61 -16.45 11.90 1.45
N TYR A 62 -16.31 11.63 0.16
CA TYR A 62 -17.47 11.55 -0.74
C TYR A 62 -18.36 10.35 -0.41
N LEU A 63 -17.75 9.18 -0.21
CA LEU A 63 -18.46 7.96 0.14
C LEU A 63 -19.15 8.07 1.51
N PHE A 64 -18.46 8.63 2.50
CA PHE A 64 -19.05 8.92 3.82
C PHE A 64 -20.25 9.86 3.71
N LYS A 65 -20.15 10.93 2.90
CA LYS A 65 -21.30 11.83 2.67
C LYS A 65 -22.50 11.08 2.08
N LYS A 66 -22.24 10.13 1.18
CA LYS A 66 -23.29 9.31 0.57
C LYS A 66 -23.98 8.39 1.58
N ILE A 67 -23.22 7.77 2.48
CA ILE A 67 -23.74 6.84 3.49
C ILE A 67 -24.45 7.58 4.63
N ASN A 68 -23.84 8.64 5.15
CA ASN A 68 -24.28 9.31 6.38
C ASN A 68 -25.14 10.57 6.10
N GLY A 69 -25.24 11.02 4.85
CA GLY A 69 -26.00 12.21 4.45
C GLY A 69 -25.35 13.56 4.75
N PHE A 70 -24.26 13.62 5.54
CA PHE A 70 -23.55 14.86 5.87
C PHE A 70 -22.06 14.80 5.51
N TYR A 71 -21.45 15.96 5.29
CA TYR A 71 -20.03 16.04 4.95
C TYR A 71 -19.15 16.05 6.20
N PRO A 72 -18.09 15.22 6.29
CA PRO A 72 -17.30 15.01 7.52
C PRO A 72 -16.38 16.18 7.89
N LYS A 73 -16.68 17.42 7.47
CA LYS A 73 -15.91 18.63 7.79
C LYS A 73 -16.58 19.48 8.86
N PHE A 74 -17.90 19.55 8.85
CA PHE A 74 -18.71 20.26 9.85
C PHE A 74 -20.00 19.48 10.08
N PRO A 75 -20.44 19.25 11.33
CA PRO A 75 -19.91 19.77 12.60
C PRO A 75 -18.77 18.95 13.26
N GLN A 76 -18.48 17.72 12.80
CA GLN A 76 -17.64 16.76 13.54
C GLN A 76 -16.15 16.65 13.11
N ASN A 77 -15.72 17.37 12.06
CA ASN A 77 -14.36 17.33 11.48
C ASN A 77 -13.63 15.97 11.63
N ILE A 78 -14.20 14.92 11.02
CA ILE A 78 -13.72 13.55 11.20
C ILE A 78 -12.38 13.38 10.48
N PRO A 79 -11.31 12.92 11.17
CA PRO A 79 -10.01 12.67 10.57
C PRO A 79 -10.05 11.53 9.55
N TYR A 80 -9.17 11.61 8.56
CA TYR A 80 -9.07 10.63 7.47
C TYR A 80 -8.90 9.19 7.94
N LYS A 81 -8.11 8.95 8.99
CA LYS A 81 -7.87 7.61 9.54
C LYS A 81 -9.16 6.96 10.03
N GLN A 82 -10.02 7.72 10.73
CA GLN A 82 -11.31 7.23 11.21
C GLN A 82 -12.26 6.91 10.04
N LEU A 83 -12.30 7.77 9.01
CA LEU A 83 -13.13 7.51 7.81
C LEU A 83 -12.72 6.21 7.10
N ILE A 84 -11.41 5.93 7.04
CA ILE A 84 -10.89 4.72 6.44
C ILE A 84 -11.25 3.47 7.24
N GLN A 85 -11.11 3.54 8.56
CA GLN A 85 -11.51 2.46 9.46
C GLN A 85 -13.01 2.16 9.33
N GLN A 86 -13.86 3.19 9.29
CA GLN A 86 -15.31 3.02 9.13
C GLN A 86 -15.72 2.43 7.77
N LEU A 87 -14.95 2.70 6.72
CA LEU A 87 -15.23 2.21 5.36
C LEU A 87 -14.55 0.87 5.04
N ASP A 88 -13.82 0.30 6.01
CA ASP A 88 -13.02 -0.91 5.85
C ASP A 88 -12.17 -0.88 4.57
N LEU A 89 -11.43 0.22 4.42
CA LEU A 89 -10.47 0.40 3.32
C LEU A 89 -9.06 0.39 3.91
N PRO A 90 -8.05 -0.15 3.20
CA PRO A 90 -6.67 0.05 3.59
C PRO A 90 -6.15 1.37 3.02
N THR A 91 -5.14 1.96 3.66
CA THR A 91 -4.46 3.16 3.16
C THR A 91 -3.71 2.86 1.86
N LEU A 92 -3.53 3.86 0.99
CA LEU A 92 -2.72 3.67 -0.22
C LEU A 92 -1.24 3.46 0.15
N GLU A 93 -0.80 3.98 1.28
CA GLU A 93 0.55 3.74 1.81
C GLU A 93 0.80 2.27 2.12
N ASN A 94 -0.07 1.64 2.93
CA ASN A 94 0.05 0.22 3.27
C ASN A 94 0.02 -0.64 2.01
N ARG A 95 -0.81 -0.29 1.02
CA ARG A 95 -0.90 -1.01 -0.26
C ARG A 95 0.38 -0.92 -1.07
N ARG A 96 1.03 0.25 -1.11
CA ARG A 96 2.34 0.42 -1.77
C ARG A 96 3.41 -0.42 -1.08
N ASP A 97 3.38 -0.49 0.24
CA ASP A 97 4.32 -1.27 1.04
C ASP A 97 4.11 -2.77 0.87
N GLN A 98 2.86 -3.24 0.85
CA GLN A 98 2.53 -4.61 0.44
C GLN A 98 3.04 -4.93 -0.97
N SER A 99 2.91 -4.01 -1.93
CA SER A 99 3.45 -4.22 -3.29
C SER A 99 4.97 -4.38 -3.29
N LYS A 100 5.70 -3.67 -2.42
CA LYS A 100 7.16 -3.84 -2.25
C LYS A 100 7.50 -5.21 -1.68
N ILE A 101 6.83 -5.63 -0.62
CA ILE A 101 7.05 -6.93 0.03
C ILE A 101 6.70 -8.08 -0.91
N LYS A 102 5.56 -7.96 -1.62
CA LYS A 102 5.11 -8.93 -2.62
C LYS A 102 6.10 -9.06 -3.77
N PHE A 103 6.72 -7.97 -4.19
CA PHE A 103 7.76 -8.01 -5.22
C PHE A 103 9.01 -8.77 -4.74
N LEU A 104 9.46 -8.54 -3.50
CA LEU A 104 10.58 -9.30 -2.91
C LEU A 104 10.29 -10.80 -2.85
N TYR A 105 9.12 -11.19 -2.35
CA TYR A 105 8.70 -12.60 -2.31
C TYR A 105 8.72 -13.24 -3.70
N LYS A 106 8.21 -12.51 -4.69
CA LYS A 106 8.17 -13.00 -6.07
C LYS A 106 9.55 -13.23 -6.68
N ILE A 107 10.53 -12.37 -6.37
CA ILE A 107 11.91 -12.55 -6.84
C ILE A 107 12.57 -13.74 -6.15
N LEU A 108 12.42 -13.84 -4.82
CA LEU A 108 13.06 -14.90 -4.05
C LEU A 108 12.53 -16.29 -4.38
N ASN A 109 11.23 -16.40 -4.70
CA ASN A 109 10.60 -17.65 -5.13
C ASN A 109 10.67 -17.86 -6.66
N CYS A 110 11.56 -17.16 -7.37
CA CYS A 110 11.78 -17.29 -8.81
C CYS A 110 10.52 -17.15 -9.68
N THR A 111 9.47 -16.50 -9.18
CA THR A 111 8.26 -16.21 -9.99
C THR A 111 8.49 -15.05 -10.95
N ILE A 112 9.48 -14.21 -10.65
CA ILE A 112 10.03 -13.20 -11.56
C ILE A 112 11.45 -13.63 -11.88
N ASP A 113 11.67 -14.08 -13.12
CA ASP A 113 13.00 -14.48 -13.57
C ASP A 113 13.79 -13.26 -14.02
N SER A 114 14.65 -12.77 -13.12
CA SER A 114 15.57 -11.67 -13.42
C SER A 114 16.86 -11.82 -12.61
N PRO A 115 17.92 -12.42 -13.19
CA PRO A 115 19.18 -12.64 -12.48
C PRO A 115 19.83 -11.32 -12.05
N GLN A 116 19.68 -10.26 -12.87
CA GLN A 116 20.22 -8.93 -12.61
C GLN A 116 19.64 -8.26 -11.36
N ILE A 117 18.35 -8.51 -11.09
CA ILE A 117 17.69 -7.96 -9.90
C ILE A 117 18.02 -8.82 -8.68
N LEU A 118 18.03 -10.15 -8.86
CA LEU A 118 18.37 -11.10 -7.80
C LEU A 118 19.80 -10.89 -7.27
N GLU A 119 20.77 -10.62 -8.15
CA GLU A 119 22.16 -10.34 -7.77
C GLU A 119 22.27 -9.11 -6.82
N ARG A 120 21.36 -8.15 -6.96
CA ARG A 120 21.29 -6.95 -6.11
C ARG A 120 20.62 -7.22 -4.76
N VAL A 121 20.06 -8.41 -4.56
CA VAL A 121 19.50 -8.86 -3.28
C VAL A 121 20.60 -9.44 -2.40
N HIS A 122 21.03 -8.66 -1.42
CA HIS A 122 22.06 -9.08 -0.47
C HIS A 122 21.46 -9.41 0.88
N PHE A 123 21.72 -10.61 1.37
CA PHE A 123 21.37 -11.01 2.74
C PHE A 123 22.38 -10.48 3.75
N GLN A 124 21.90 -10.14 4.94
CA GLN A 124 22.73 -9.76 6.07
C GLN A 124 23.04 -11.00 6.91
N ILE A 125 24.28 -11.48 6.79
CA ILE A 125 24.78 -12.60 7.59
C ILE A 125 25.46 -12.02 8.84
N PRO A 126 24.96 -12.29 10.07
CA PRO A 126 25.60 -11.81 11.27
C PRO A 126 26.97 -12.49 11.45
N PRO A 127 28.03 -11.75 11.84
CA PRO A 127 29.31 -12.38 12.16
C PRO A 127 29.18 -13.25 13.42
N PRO A 128 29.98 -14.32 13.55
CA PRO A 128 29.99 -15.14 14.76
C PRO A 128 30.24 -14.28 16.01
N GLY A 129 29.43 -14.44 17.06
CA GLY A 129 29.63 -13.79 18.36
C GLY A 129 28.96 -12.40 18.53
N LEU A 130 28.31 -11.84 17.50
CA LEU A 130 27.49 -10.63 17.65
C LEU A 130 26.03 -11.00 17.90
N ARG A 131 25.32 -10.18 18.69
CA ARG A 131 23.86 -10.31 18.81
C ARG A 131 23.24 -10.24 17.40
N PRO A 132 22.45 -11.24 16.98
CA PRO A 132 21.84 -11.21 15.67
C PRO A 132 20.95 -9.98 15.60
N ARG A 133 21.30 -9.03 14.73
CA ARG A 133 20.35 -7.99 14.35
C ARG A 133 19.21 -8.69 13.64
N ASN A 134 17.99 -8.36 14.02
CA ASN A 134 16.81 -8.85 13.33
C ASN A 134 16.70 -8.13 11.97
N ASN A 135 17.68 -8.24 11.08
CA ASN A 135 17.70 -7.69 9.73
C ASN A 135 18.03 -8.84 8.78
N LEU A 136 17.17 -9.13 7.81
CA LEU A 136 17.41 -10.19 6.84
C LEU A 136 18.24 -9.67 5.66
N PHE A 137 17.99 -8.44 5.23
CA PHE A 137 18.63 -7.86 4.06
C PHE A 137 19.68 -6.81 4.42
N LYS A 138 20.78 -6.77 3.67
CA LYS A 138 21.81 -5.74 3.78
C LYS A 138 21.44 -4.54 2.92
N VAL A 139 21.04 -3.45 3.56
CA VAL A 139 20.69 -2.18 2.87
C VAL A 139 21.83 -1.19 3.03
N ARG A 140 22.45 -0.78 1.91
CA ARG A 140 23.53 0.24 1.91
C ARG A 140 22.98 1.66 1.78
N ASN A 141 22.00 1.86 0.90
CA ASN A 141 21.45 3.17 0.51
C ASN A 141 19.93 3.02 0.35
N ASN A 142 19.16 4.11 0.46
CA ASN A 142 17.71 4.08 0.25
C ASN A 142 17.30 4.76 -1.06
N THR A 143 18.07 4.63 -2.12
CA THR A 143 17.84 5.37 -3.37
C THR A 143 17.08 4.55 -4.42
N SER A 144 17.10 3.22 -4.30
CA SER A 144 16.44 2.34 -5.27
C SER A 144 15.12 1.76 -4.74
N PRO A 145 14.17 1.42 -5.63
CA PRO A 145 12.96 0.69 -5.26
C PRO A 145 13.23 -0.58 -4.46
N LEU A 146 14.23 -1.35 -4.93
CA LEU A 146 14.63 -2.62 -4.33
C LEU A 146 15.21 -2.42 -2.92
N SER A 147 16.12 -1.46 -2.75
CA SER A 147 16.70 -1.14 -1.45
C SER A 147 15.65 -0.60 -0.46
N THR A 148 14.66 0.14 -0.97
CA THR A 148 13.52 0.61 -0.15
C THR A 148 12.68 -0.55 0.33
N ALA A 149 12.41 -1.54 -0.54
CA ALA A 149 11.67 -2.74 -0.17
C ALA A 149 12.41 -3.59 0.87
N MET A 150 13.72 -3.77 0.70
CA MET A 150 14.56 -4.49 1.67
C MET A 150 14.58 -3.81 3.04
N LYS A 151 14.66 -2.47 3.03
CA LYS A 151 14.60 -1.68 4.27
C LYS A 151 13.24 -1.85 4.94
N LEU A 152 12.17 -1.68 4.19
CA LEU A 152 10.80 -1.87 4.67
C LEU A 152 10.64 -3.26 5.32
N TYR A 153 11.14 -4.32 4.68
CA TYR A 153 11.09 -5.68 5.25
C TYR A 153 11.85 -5.79 6.59
N ASN A 154 13.02 -5.16 6.70
CA ASN A 154 13.77 -5.18 7.96
C ASN A 154 13.05 -4.39 9.07
N ASP A 155 12.34 -3.32 8.71
CA ASP A 155 11.58 -2.47 9.64
C ASP A 155 10.24 -3.11 10.08
N LEU A 156 9.81 -4.24 9.49
CA LEU A 156 8.61 -4.96 9.90
C LEU A 156 8.79 -5.63 11.27
N GLU A 157 7.80 -5.46 12.15
CA GLU A 157 7.75 -6.15 13.45
C GLU A 157 7.57 -7.67 13.29
N ARG A 158 6.60 -8.06 12.48
CA ARG A 158 6.36 -9.45 12.08
C ARG A 158 6.88 -9.66 10.67
N LYS A 159 7.79 -10.61 10.50
CA LYS A 159 8.40 -10.90 9.20
C LYS A 159 7.76 -12.12 8.58
N PRO A 160 7.27 -12.01 7.33
CA PRO A 160 6.80 -13.19 6.62
C PRO A 160 7.99 -14.08 6.29
N ASP A 161 7.83 -15.38 6.49
CA ASP A 161 8.75 -16.33 5.91
C ASP A 161 8.55 -16.37 4.39
N PHE A 162 9.64 -16.26 3.63
CA PHE A 162 9.60 -16.33 2.18
C PHE A 162 9.35 -17.76 1.68
N ALA A 163 9.51 -18.77 2.54
CA ALA A 163 9.16 -20.16 2.25
C ALA A 163 7.63 -20.45 2.33
N LEU A 164 6.82 -19.49 2.78
CA LEU A 164 5.36 -19.66 2.85
C LEU A 164 4.75 -19.91 1.47
N ASN A 165 3.67 -20.68 1.48
CA ASN A 165 2.85 -20.87 0.28
C ASN A 165 2.28 -19.53 -0.18
N LYS A 166 1.99 -19.42 -1.48
CA LYS A 166 1.48 -18.19 -2.08
C LYS A 166 0.18 -17.69 -1.41
N THR A 167 -0.67 -18.60 -0.94
CA THR A 167 -1.93 -18.31 -0.25
C THR A 167 -1.68 -17.75 1.15
N GLU A 168 -0.89 -18.46 1.96
CA GLU A 168 -0.50 -18.04 3.33
C GLU A 168 0.21 -16.67 3.32
N PHE A 169 1.06 -16.42 2.31
CA PHE A 169 1.72 -15.14 2.16
C PHE A 169 0.74 -14.01 1.77
N ALA A 170 -0.31 -14.32 1.01
CA ALA A 170 -1.34 -13.33 0.69
C ALA A 170 -2.17 -12.96 1.93
N GLU A 171 -2.58 -13.96 2.71
CA GLU A 171 -3.26 -13.75 4.01
C GLU A 171 -2.39 -12.93 4.97
N PHE A 172 -1.09 -13.20 5.00
CA PHE A 172 -0.15 -12.41 5.79
C PHE A 172 -0.13 -10.93 5.37
N LEU A 173 -0.10 -10.64 4.06
CA LEU A 173 -0.14 -9.26 3.57
C LEU A 173 -1.44 -8.55 3.93
N GLU A 174 -2.56 -9.28 3.96
CA GLU A 174 -3.85 -8.75 4.39
C GLU A 174 -3.85 -8.44 5.89
N SER A 175 -3.20 -9.27 6.72
CA SER A 175 -3.05 -9.00 8.17
C SER A 175 -2.27 -7.72 8.46
N ILE A 176 -1.28 -7.36 7.64
CA ILE A 176 -0.55 -6.08 7.74
C ILE A 176 -1.45 -4.88 7.34
N SER A 177 -2.49 -5.15 6.56
CA SER A 177 -3.37 -4.12 6.01
C SER A 177 -4.39 -3.61 7.02
N VAL A 178 -4.69 -4.40 8.05
CA VAL A 178 -5.69 -4.08 9.06
C VAL A 178 -5.10 -3.03 9.99
N PRO A 179 -5.69 -1.83 10.05
CA PRO A 179 -5.28 -0.84 11.03
C PRO A 179 -5.69 -1.35 12.41
N ASP A 180 -4.72 -1.57 13.30
CA ASP A 180 -4.96 -1.56 14.75
C ASP A 180 -5.64 -0.24 15.17
#